data_AF-A0A8J3MKV2-F1
#
_entry.id   AF-A0A8J3MKV2-F1
#
_cell.length_a   1.000
_cell.length_b   1.000
_cell.length_c   1.000
_cell.angle_alpha   90.00
_cell.angle_beta   90.00
_cell.angle_gamma   90.00
#
_symmetry.space_group_name_H-M   'P 1'
#
loop_
_entity.id
_entity.type
_entity.pdbx_description
1 polymer ?
#
loop_
_entity_poly.entity_id
_entity_poly.type
_entity_poly.pdbx_seq_one_letter_code
_entity_poly.pdbx_strand_id
1 'polypeptide(L)'
;MTTVRELLFGDVVGGRAGEAAGKVEQAAEQLVGVGALPAAGELPALTVARAVMTRVAELLDVELSDVLVGAWRTRSALLAAAHRTHAAPGTSEQVVVKTYALPWEYETELDVVVDGRTLTTLTVVADAELEVTALTATVAAGRLTHLGGGEGRISARLRVRSTRPQADVQVAHSERHFALPYEVKTGERGIPLIEQARDVPAQAPAAPSGVESAPA
;
A
#
# COMPACT_ATOMS: atom_id res chain seq x y z
N MET A 1 11.65 2.03 -3.70
CA MET A 1 10.72 1.46 -2.70
C MET A 1 9.39 1.28 -3.41
N THR A 2 8.65 0.20 -3.14
CA THR A 2 7.48 -0.15 -3.97
C THR A 2 6.27 0.74 -3.70
N THR A 3 5.65 1.24 -4.78
CA THR A 3 4.48 2.14 -4.73
C THR A 3 3.20 1.44 -5.22
N VAL A 4 2.01 1.98 -4.88
CA VAL A 4 0.72 1.46 -5.38
C VAL A 4 0.67 1.51 -6.92
N ARG A 5 1.24 2.56 -7.51
CA ARG A 5 1.48 2.67 -8.96
C ARG A 5 2.32 1.51 -9.49
N GLU A 6 3.47 1.20 -8.90
CA GLU A 6 4.33 0.10 -9.35
C GLU A 6 3.64 -1.27 -9.21
N LEU A 7 2.79 -1.42 -8.20
CA LEU A 7 2.00 -2.63 -8.03
C LEU A 7 0.97 -2.78 -9.16
N LEU A 8 0.17 -1.74 -9.42
CA LEU A 8 -0.92 -1.76 -10.41
C LEU A 8 -0.40 -1.75 -11.85
N PHE A 9 0.59 -0.91 -12.14
CA PHE A 9 1.07 -0.66 -13.50
C PHE A 9 2.41 -1.36 -13.79
N GLY A 10 3.24 -1.68 -12.80
CA GLY A 10 4.56 -2.29 -13.00
C GLY A 10 5.71 -1.31 -12.77
N ASP A 11 6.95 -1.83 -12.79
CA ASP A 11 8.15 -1.05 -12.47
C ASP A 11 8.54 -0.11 -13.63
N VAL A 12 8.95 1.11 -13.31
CA VAL A 12 9.40 2.13 -14.26
C VAL A 12 10.93 2.07 -14.35
N VAL A 13 11.50 0.89 -14.61
CA VAL A 13 12.94 0.82 -14.90
C VAL A 13 13.17 1.35 -16.31
N GLY A 14 13.80 2.52 -16.40
CA GLY A 14 14.04 3.23 -17.66
C GLY A 14 14.76 2.36 -18.69
N GLY A 15 14.19 2.24 -19.89
CA GLY A 15 14.93 1.70 -21.05
C GLY A 15 14.10 1.03 -22.15
N ARG A 16 12.85 0.67 -21.92
CA ARG A 16 11.87 0.32 -22.97
C ARG A 16 10.57 1.04 -22.65
N ALA A 17 9.63 1.15 -23.59
CA ALA A 17 8.25 1.46 -23.24
C ALA A 17 7.83 0.44 -22.16
N GLY A 18 7.92 0.86 -20.89
CA GLY A 18 8.03 -0.06 -19.75
C GLY A 18 6.73 -0.79 -19.52
N GLU A 19 6.75 -1.90 -18.78
CA GLU A 19 5.55 -2.64 -18.39
C GLU A 19 4.43 -1.70 -17.87
N ALA A 20 4.82 -0.65 -17.13
CA ALA A 20 3.97 0.46 -16.71
C ALA A 20 3.23 1.16 -17.85
N ALA A 21 3.92 1.54 -18.92
CA ALA A 21 3.29 2.17 -20.07
C ALA A 21 2.30 1.23 -20.77
N GLY A 22 2.63 -0.06 -20.85
CA GLY A 22 1.74 -1.09 -21.40
C GLY A 22 0.46 -1.28 -20.58
N LYS A 23 0.55 -1.29 -19.24
CA LYS A 23 -0.63 -1.41 -18.37
C LYS A 23 -1.46 -0.13 -18.31
N VAL A 24 -0.83 1.05 -18.39
CA VAL A 24 -1.54 2.33 -18.53
C VAL A 24 -2.33 2.35 -19.85
N GLU A 25 -1.72 1.85 -20.93
CA GLU A 25 -2.37 1.72 -22.23
C GLU A 25 -3.58 0.78 -22.16
N GLN A 26 -3.41 -0.42 -21.60
CA GLN A 26 -4.49 -1.39 -21.44
C GLN A 26 -5.64 -0.83 -20.60
N ALA A 27 -5.34 -0.12 -19.51
CA ALA A 27 -6.35 0.51 -18.68
C ALA A 27 -7.11 1.62 -19.43
N ALA A 28 -6.43 2.38 -20.30
CA ALA A 28 -7.06 3.38 -21.15
C ALA A 28 -8.00 2.73 -22.18
N GLU A 29 -7.59 1.62 -22.80
CA GLU A 29 -8.44 0.85 -23.72
C GLU A 29 -9.69 0.29 -23.01
N GLN A 30 -9.54 -0.25 -21.79
CA GLN A 30 -10.67 -0.72 -20.98
C GLN A 30 -11.65 0.43 -20.68
N LEU A 31 -11.13 1.61 -20.32
CA LEU A 31 -11.95 2.79 -20.04
C LEU A 31 -12.73 3.29 -21.27
N VAL A 32 -12.14 3.22 -22.47
CA VAL A 32 -12.83 3.54 -23.72
C VAL A 32 -13.86 2.47 -24.07
N GLY A 33 -13.54 1.18 -23.92
CA GLY A 33 -14.41 0.07 -24.30
C GLY A 33 -15.76 0.06 -23.59
N VAL A 34 -15.83 0.64 -22.39
CA VAL A 34 -17.06 0.79 -21.60
C VAL A 34 -17.80 2.11 -21.85
N GLY A 35 -17.27 2.99 -22.71
CA GLY A 35 -17.89 4.27 -23.06
C GLY A 35 -17.91 5.29 -21.91
N ALA A 36 -17.04 5.14 -20.91
CA ALA A 36 -17.00 6.02 -19.73
C ALA A 36 -16.49 7.44 -20.05
N LEU A 37 -15.85 7.62 -21.21
CA LEU A 37 -15.36 8.90 -21.71
C LEU A 37 -16.10 9.31 -23.00
N PRO A 38 -16.68 10.52 -23.04
CA PRO A 38 -17.20 11.09 -24.28
C PRO A 38 -16.06 11.33 -25.29
N ALA A 39 -16.36 11.25 -26.59
CA ALA A 39 -15.49 11.85 -27.59
C ALA A 39 -15.46 13.39 -27.38
N ALA A 40 -14.27 13.98 -27.40
CA ALA A 40 -14.07 15.39 -27.14
C ALA A 40 -13.74 16.13 -28.44
N GLY A 41 -14.76 16.54 -29.19
CA GLY A 41 -14.57 17.20 -30.49
C GLY A 41 -13.81 16.29 -31.47
N GLU A 42 -12.62 16.72 -31.91
CA GLU A 42 -11.74 15.96 -32.83
C GLU A 42 -10.79 14.99 -32.09
N LEU A 43 -10.71 15.06 -30.76
CA LEU A 43 -9.81 14.19 -30.01
C LEU A 43 -10.40 12.79 -29.85
N PRO A 44 -9.65 11.73 -30.25
CA PRO A 44 -10.06 10.36 -30.01
C PRO A 44 -10.23 10.08 -28.51
N ALA A 45 -11.28 9.34 -28.14
CA ALA A 45 -11.55 8.97 -26.74
C ALA A 45 -10.35 8.25 -26.08
N LEU A 46 -9.58 7.48 -26.86
CA LEU A 46 -8.36 6.82 -26.39
C LEU A 46 -7.26 7.80 -25.99
N THR A 47 -7.13 8.94 -26.68
CA THR A 47 -6.16 9.98 -26.32
C THR A 47 -6.53 10.60 -24.97
N VAL A 48 -7.81 10.88 -24.75
CA VAL A 48 -8.33 11.37 -23.47
C VAL A 48 -8.13 10.32 -22.38
N ALA A 49 -8.44 9.05 -22.66
CA ALA A 49 -8.28 7.95 -21.72
C ALA A 49 -6.82 7.76 -21.29
N ARG A 50 -5.86 7.81 -22.23
CA ARG A 50 -4.43 7.74 -21.91
C ARG A 50 -3.98 8.88 -21.01
N ALA A 51 -4.44 10.10 -21.27
CA ALA A 51 -4.12 11.26 -20.46
C ALA A 51 -4.70 11.10 -19.03
N VAL A 52 -5.95 10.65 -18.91
CA VAL A 52 -6.58 10.33 -17.61
C VAL A 52 -5.78 9.26 -16.87
N MET A 53 -5.48 8.13 -17.51
CA MET A 53 -4.78 7.02 -16.86
C MET A 53 -3.35 7.36 -16.47
N THR A 54 -2.68 8.23 -17.22
CA THR A 54 -1.35 8.75 -16.86
C THR A 54 -1.44 9.61 -15.61
N ARG A 55 -2.44 10.50 -15.50
CA ARG A 55 -2.68 11.29 -14.28
C ARG A 55 -3.06 10.43 -13.08
N VAL A 56 -3.88 9.40 -13.29
CA VAL A 56 -4.20 8.42 -12.24
C VAL A 56 -2.93 7.70 -11.77
N ALA A 57 -2.05 7.28 -12.69
CA ALA A 57 -0.78 6.66 -12.32
C ALA A 57 0.08 7.58 -11.45
N GLU A 58 0.17 8.88 -11.78
CA GLU A 58 0.88 9.88 -10.98
C GLU A 58 0.27 10.07 -9.58
N LEU A 59 -1.06 10.07 -9.44
CA LEU A 59 -1.73 10.19 -8.15
C LEU A 59 -1.54 8.97 -7.25
N LEU A 60 -1.30 7.80 -7.85
CA LEU A 60 -1.07 6.54 -7.13
C LEU A 60 0.40 6.31 -6.77
N ASP A 61 1.22 7.36 -6.81
CA ASP A 61 2.60 7.34 -6.31
C ASP A 61 2.66 7.37 -4.77
N VAL A 62 1.87 6.50 -4.14
CA VAL A 62 1.79 6.31 -2.70
C VAL A 62 2.70 5.16 -2.32
N GLU A 63 3.58 5.38 -1.35
CA GLU A 63 4.46 4.33 -0.84
C GLU A 63 3.66 3.24 -0.11
N LEU A 64 3.95 1.98 -0.43
CA LEU A 64 3.29 0.85 0.23
C LEU A 64 3.66 0.77 1.73
N SER A 65 4.83 1.28 2.12
CA SER A 65 5.26 1.44 3.51
C SER A 65 4.27 2.25 4.34
N ASP A 66 3.74 3.34 3.79
CA ASP A 66 2.82 4.23 4.51
C ASP A 66 1.44 3.60 4.69
N VAL A 67 0.97 2.88 3.67
CA VAL A 67 -0.26 2.08 3.71
C VAL A 67 -0.17 1.01 4.80
N LEU A 68 0.97 0.33 4.88
CA LEU A 68 1.26 -0.67 5.90
C LEU A 68 1.25 -0.05 7.31
N VAL A 69 1.99 1.04 7.52
CA VAL A 69 2.11 1.70 8.84
C VAL A 69 0.76 2.15 9.38
N GLY A 70 -0.13 2.68 8.53
CA GLY A 70 -1.49 3.08 8.93
C GLY A 70 -2.34 1.91 9.44
N ALA A 71 -2.23 0.76 8.80
CA ALA A 71 -2.98 -0.44 9.13
C ALA A 71 -2.46 -1.19 10.37
N TRP A 72 -1.17 -1.07 10.71
CA TRP A 72 -0.61 -1.61 11.94
C TRP A 72 -1.03 -0.81 13.19
N ARG A 73 -1.17 0.51 13.04
CA ARG A 73 -1.57 1.44 14.12
C ARG A 73 -3.01 1.29 14.56
N THR A 74 -3.86 0.68 13.75
CA THR A 74 -5.31 0.59 14.00
C THR A 74 -5.70 -0.62 14.85
N ARG A 75 -4.76 -1.42 15.38
CA ARG A 75 -5.10 -2.72 15.99
C ARG A 75 -4.67 -2.98 17.42
N SER A 76 -5.64 -3.51 18.17
CA SER A 76 -5.65 -3.71 19.62
C SER A 76 -4.61 -4.68 20.16
N ALA A 77 -4.17 -5.72 19.43
CA ALA A 77 -3.19 -6.69 19.94
C ALA A 77 -1.76 -6.12 19.95
N LEU A 78 -1.35 -5.50 18.84
CA LEU A 78 -0.07 -4.79 18.76
C LEU A 78 -0.10 -3.51 19.62
N LEU A 79 -1.24 -2.80 19.65
CA LEU A 79 -1.43 -1.70 20.58
C LEU A 79 -1.36 -2.17 22.03
N ALA A 80 -1.94 -3.31 22.40
CA ALA A 80 -1.87 -3.83 23.77
C ALA A 80 -0.44 -4.21 24.15
N ALA A 81 0.27 -4.90 23.27
CA ALA A 81 1.69 -5.20 23.45
C ALA A 81 2.52 -3.90 23.53
N ALA A 82 2.20 -2.90 22.72
CA ALA A 82 2.85 -1.59 22.75
C ALA A 82 2.60 -0.86 24.09
N HIS A 83 1.36 -0.85 24.59
CA HIS A 83 1.04 -0.26 25.89
C HIS A 83 1.74 -1.01 27.04
N ARG A 84 1.76 -2.36 27.02
CA ARG A 84 2.44 -3.17 28.03
C ARG A 84 3.96 -2.93 28.05
N THR A 85 4.59 -2.99 26.88
CA THR A 85 6.04 -2.80 26.76
C THR A 85 6.48 -1.35 26.99
N HIS A 86 5.60 -0.38 26.72
CA HIS A 86 5.82 1.01 27.12
C HIS A 86 5.68 1.19 28.65
N ALA A 87 4.72 0.53 29.29
CA ALA A 87 4.53 0.59 30.74
C ALA A 87 5.61 -0.15 31.53
N ALA A 88 6.31 -1.11 30.91
CA ALA A 88 7.43 -1.85 31.48
C ALA A 88 8.69 -1.73 30.62
N PRO A 89 9.46 -0.63 30.76
CA PRO A 89 10.69 -0.40 29.98
C PRO A 89 11.68 -1.56 30.10
N GLY A 90 12.28 -1.97 28.98
CA GLY A 90 13.20 -3.12 28.91
C GLY A 90 12.54 -4.46 28.59
N THR A 91 11.20 -4.51 28.47
CA THR A 91 10.48 -5.71 28.02
C THR A 91 10.26 -5.70 26.51
N SER A 92 10.34 -6.89 25.91
CA SER A 92 9.97 -7.14 24.52
C SER A 92 8.91 -8.23 24.45
N GLU A 93 7.90 -8.05 23.61
CA GLU A 93 6.81 -9.01 23.42
C GLU A 93 6.77 -9.46 21.96
N GLN A 94 6.76 -10.78 21.73
CA GLN A 94 6.57 -11.35 20.40
C GLN A 94 5.08 -11.69 20.20
N VAL A 95 4.48 -11.11 19.17
CA VAL A 95 3.07 -11.27 18.81
C VAL A 95 2.99 -12.07 17.51
N VAL A 96 2.31 -13.21 17.54
CA VAL A 96 2.00 -14.00 16.34
C VAL A 96 0.72 -13.47 15.71
N VAL A 97 0.79 -13.01 14.47
CA VAL A 97 -0.35 -12.53 13.71
C VAL A 97 -0.80 -13.65 12.75
N LYS A 98 -1.97 -14.24 13.04
CA LYS A 98 -2.65 -15.16 12.10
C LYS A 98 -3.21 -14.36 10.93
N THR A 99 -3.22 -14.98 9.74
CA THR A 99 -3.60 -14.44 8.42
C THR A 99 -4.42 -13.16 8.47
N TYR A 100 -3.88 -12.09 7.91
CA TYR A 100 -4.44 -10.75 8.08
C TYR A 100 -4.60 -10.01 6.76
N ALA A 101 -5.82 -9.57 6.44
CA ALA A 101 -6.15 -8.69 5.32
C ALA A 101 -6.18 -7.20 5.76
N LEU A 102 -5.36 -6.36 5.12
CA LEU A 102 -5.30 -4.92 5.31
C LEU A 102 -5.98 -4.23 4.11
N PRO A 103 -7.24 -3.77 4.24
CA PRO A 103 -7.86 -2.99 3.19
C PRO A 103 -7.36 -1.54 3.23
N TRP A 104 -6.94 -1.05 2.07
CA TRP A 104 -6.67 0.36 1.79
C TRP A 104 -7.57 0.79 0.64
N GLU A 105 -8.23 1.92 0.78
CA GLU A 105 -9.07 2.50 -0.24
C GLU A 105 -8.70 3.97 -0.39
N TYR A 106 -8.54 4.41 -1.64
CA TYR A 106 -8.30 5.79 -2.01
C TYR A 106 -9.29 6.18 -3.10
N GLU A 107 -10.14 7.15 -2.80
CA GLU A 107 -11.15 7.68 -3.71
C GLU A 107 -10.83 9.15 -4.03
N THR A 108 -10.83 9.50 -5.31
CA THR A 108 -10.60 10.86 -5.77
C THR A 108 -11.49 11.19 -6.98
N GLU A 109 -11.87 12.45 -7.12
CA GLU A 109 -12.64 12.95 -8.26
C GLU A 109 -11.70 13.65 -9.25
N LEU A 110 -11.87 13.36 -10.53
CA LEU A 110 -11.10 13.93 -11.63
C LEU A 110 -12.03 14.59 -12.63
N ASP A 111 -11.85 15.89 -12.80
CA ASP A 111 -12.48 16.64 -13.88
C ASP A 111 -11.67 16.51 -15.17
N VAL A 112 -12.30 15.94 -16.20
CA VAL A 112 -11.71 15.85 -17.54
C VAL A 112 -12.08 17.14 -18.28
N VAL A 113 -11.10 18.00 -18.48
CA VAL A 113 -11.28 19.30 -19.15
C VAL A 113 -10.61 19.28 -20.52
N VAL A 114 -11.36 19.62 -21.57
CA VAL A 114 -10.85 19.80 -22.94
C VAL A 114 -11.25 21.19 -23.42
N ASP A 115 -10.28 21.95 -23.94
CA ASP A 115 -10.46 23.33 -24.40
C ASP A 115 -11.15 24.24 -23.35
N GLY A 116 -10.80 24.05 -22.07
CA GLY A 116 -11.37 24.81 -20.96
C GLY A 116 -12.82 24.45 -20.60
N ARG A 117 -13.39 23.40 -21.19
CA ARG A 117 -14.73 22.89 -20.88
C ARG A 117 -14.63 21.54 -20.18
N THR A 118 -15.31 21.39 -19.05
CA THR A 118 -15.43 20.08 -18.38
C THR A 118 -16.27 19.16 -19.25
N LEU A 119 -15.61 18.13 -19.77
CA LEU A 119 -16.19 17.09 -20.60
C LEU A 119 -16.99 16.10 -19.74
N THR A 120 -16.38 15.65 -18.65
CA THR A 120 -16.98 14.75 -17.66
C THR A 120 -16.20 14.79 -16.35
N THR A 121 -16.80 14.29 -15.28
CA THR A 121 -16.16 14.06 -13.99
C THR A 121 -16.14 12.56 -13.73
N LEU A 122 -14.96 12.04 -13.39
CA LEU A 122 -14.73 10.64 -13.08
C LEU A 122 -14.38 10.49 -11.61
N THR A 123 -14.94 9.49 -10.95
CA THR A 123 -14.50 9.08 -9.62
C THR A 123 -13.55 7.91 -9.77
N VAL A 124 -12.30 8.08 -9.36
CA VAL A 124 -11.29 7.03 -9.39
C VAL A 124 -11.17 6.42 -8.01
N VAL A 125 -11.22 5.10 -7.95
CA VAL A 125 -11.16 4.32 -6.71
C VAL A 125 -10.04 3.32 -6.84
N ALA A 126 -8.98 3.52 -6.07
CA ALA A 126 -7.93 2.53 -5.93
C ALA A 126 -8.15 1.76 -4.63
N ASP A 127 -8.21 0.44 -4.72
CA ASP A 127 -8.26 -0.44 -3.57
C ASP A 127 -7.03 -1.35 -3.56
N ALA A 128 -6.48 -1.56 -2.37
CA ALA A 128 -5.41 -2.52 -2.14
C ALA A 128 -5.73 -3.36 -0.91
N GLU A 129 -5.58 -4.66 -1.03
CA GLU A 129 -5.74 -5.63 0.04
C GLU A 129 -4.42 -6.35 0.20
N LEU A 130 -3.79 -6.19 1.36
CA LEU A 130 -2.65 -7.00 1.72
C LEU A 130 -3.06 -8.12 2.67
N GLU A 131 -2.84 -9.34 2.26
CA GLU A 131 -2.94 -10.52 3.11
C GLU A 131 -1.55 -10.97 3.57
N VAL A 132 -1.31 -11.04 4.88
CA VAL A 132 -0.06 -11.58 5.45
C VAL A 132 -0.36 -12.79 6.32
N THR A 133 0.29 -13.92 6.02
CA THR A 133 0.19 -15.17 6.78
C THR A 133 1.47 -15.43 7.56
N ALA A 134 1.31 -15.88 8.82
CA ALA A 134 2.38 -16.34 9.69
C ALA A 134 3.47 -15.29 10.04
N LEU A 135 3.03 -14.07 10.34
CA LEU A 135 3.93 -12.99 10.76
C LEU A 135 4.22 -13.09 12.26
N THR A 136 5.50 -13.05 12.63
CA THR A 136 5.93 -12.78 14.01
C THR A 136 6.37 -11.32 14.12
N ALA A 137 5.81 -10.59 15.08
CA ALA A 137 6.11 -9.19 15.32
C ALA A 137 6.71 -9.01 16.71
N THR A 138 7.87 -8.36 16.82
CA THR A 138 8.44 -8.00 18.13
C THR A 138 8.13 -6.53 18.42
N VAL A 139 7.48 -6.30 19.55
CA VAL A 139 7.19 -4.97 20.08
C VAL A 139 8.06 -4.73 21.30
N ALA A 140 8.72 -3.58 21.38
CA ALA A 140 9.51 -3.16 22.53
C ALA A 140 9.32 -1.65 22.75
N ALA A 141 9.18 -1.23 24.02
CA ALA A 141 8.98 0.17 24.39
C ALA A 141 7.88 0.90 23.59
N GLY A 142 6.77 0.21 23.28
CA GLY A 142 5.69 0.82 22.48
C GLY A 142 5.96 0.93 20.98
N ARG A 143 7.07 0.36 20.49
CA ARG A 143 7.50 0.41 19.10
C ARG A 143 7.55 -0.99 18.50
N LEU A 144 7.13 -1.12 17.26
CA LEU A 144 7.40 -2.31 16.47
C LEU A 144 8.87 -2.27 16.03
N THR A 145 9.66 -3.22 16.50
CA THR A 145 11.12 -3.26 16.30
C THR A 145 11.57 -4.36 15.36
N HIS A 146 10.75 -5.38 15.16
CA HIS A 146 11.07 -6.49 14.27
C HIS A 146 9.80 -7.13 13.69
N LEU A 147 9.90 -7.55 12.43
CA LEU A 147 8.93 -8.39 11.75
C LEU A 147 9.68 -9.57 11.11
N GLY A 148 9.33 -10.79 11.52
CA GLY A 148 9.99 -12.03 11.10
C GLY A 148 9.00 -13.05 10.55
N GLY A 149 9.37 -13.65 9.41
CA GLY A 149 8.68 -14.76 8.76
C GLY A 149 7.30 -14.42 8.17
N GLY A 150 6.93 -15.12 7.11
CA GLY A 150 5.57 -15.10 6.56
C GLY A 150 5.53 -15.06 5.03
N GLU A 151 4.39 -15.46 4.49
CA GLU A 151 4.04 -15.27 3.09
C GLU A 151 2.98 -14.18 3.01
N GLY A 152 3.15 -13.27 2.06
CA GLY A 152 2.23 -12.18 1.81
C GLY A 152 1.65 -12.27 0.41
N ARG A 153 0.39 -11.89 0.27
CA ARG A 153 -0.29 -11.66 -1.00
C ARG A 153 -0.80 -10.24 -0.98
N ILE A 154 -0.37 -9.41 -1.93
CA ILE A 154 -0.96 -8.09 -2.12
C ILE A 154 -1.77 -8.08 -3.41
N SER A 155 -3.03 -7.66 -3.29
CA SER A 155 -3.98 -7.48 -4.38
C SER A 155 -4.26 -6.00 -4.49
N ALA A 156 -4.16 -5.41 -5.68
CA ALA A 156 -4.59 -4.05 -5.93
C ALA A 156 -5.53 -4.00 -7.12
N ARG A 157 -6.53 -3.13 -7.05
CA ARG A 157 -7.49 -2.87 -8.12
C ARG A 157 -7.66 -1.38 -8.28
N LEU A 158 -7.96 -0.99 -9.52
CA LEU A 158 -8.28 0.37 -9.88
C LEU A 158 -9.60 0.36 -10.61
N ARG A 159 -10.56 1.10 -10.07
CA ARG A 159 -11.88 1.30 -10.64
C ARG A 159 -12.09 2.74 -11.02
N VAL A 160 -12.84 2.95 -12.09
CA VAL A 160 -13.32 4.25 -12.52
C VAL A 160 -14.83 4.22 -12.54
N ARG A 161 -15.44 5.09 -11.75
CA ARG A 161 -16.87 5.36 -11.79
C ARG A 161 -17.11 6.59 -12.65
N SER A 162 -17.99 6.46 -13.64
CA SER A 162 -18.52 7.58 -14.41
C SER A 162 -19.99 7.76 -14.10
N THR A 163 -20.46 9.00 -14.11
CA THR A 163 -21.89 9.31 -13.94
C THR A 163 -22.62 9.38 -15.27
N ARG A 164 -21.90 9.49 -16.40
CA ARG A 164 -22.47 9.61 -17.75
C ARG A 164 -21.58 8.90 -18.79
N PRO A 165 -21.94 7.67 -19.20
CA PRO A 165 -22.98 6.80 -18.63
C PRO A 165 -22.66 6.39 -17.20
N GLN A 166 -23.68 6.02 -16.42
CA GLN A 166 -23.44 5.48 -15.09
C GLN A 166 -22.77 4.11 -15.21
N ALA A 167 -21.49 4.04 -14.85
CA ALA A 167 -20.67 2.84 -14.95
C ALA A 167 -19.66 2.81 -13.80
N ASP A 168 -19.37 1.63 -13.23
CA ASP A 168 -18.27 1.38 -12.29
C ASP A 168 -17.44 0.25 -12.89
N VAL A 169 -16.22 0.57 -13.30
CA VAL A 169 -15.42 -0.32 -14.17
C VAL A 169 -14.03 -0.49 -13.60
N GLN A 170 -13.62 -1.74 -13.41
CA GLN A 170 -12.24 -2.07 -13.08
C GLN A 170 -11.36 -1.94 -14.32
N VAL A 171 -10.46 -0.96 -14.31
CA VAL A 171 -9.56 -0.66 -15.43
C VAL A 171 -8.17 -1.28 -15.24
N ALA A 172 -7.78 -1.59 -14.01
CA ALA A 172 -6.55 -2.32 -13.72
C ALA A 172 -6.71 -3.22 -12.50
N HIS A 173 -5.97 -4.33 -12.50
CA HIS A 173 -5.82 -5.21 -11.35
C HIS A 173 -4.44 -5.86 -11.38
N SER A 174 -3.82 -5.98 -10.21
CA SER A 174 -2.60 -6.76 -10.03
C SER A 174 -2.67 -7.54 -8.74
N GLU A 175 -2.06 -8.71 -8.75
CA GLU A 175 -1.81 -9.52 -7.57
C GLU A 175 -0.35 -9.95 -7.57
N ARG A 176 0.30 -9.86 -6.40
CA ARG A 176 1.68 -10.32 -6.21
C ARG A 176 1.80 -11.10 -4.92
N HIS A 177 2.45 -12.26 -5.01
CA HIS A 177 2.94 -12.99 -3.85
C HIS A 177 4.35 -12.52 -3.52
N PHE A 178 4.63 -12.39 -2.23
CA PHE A 178 5.96 -12.11 -1.74
C PHE A 178 6.25 -12.97 -0.51
N ALA A 179 7.44 -13.56 -0.46
CA ALA A 179 7.98 -14.04 0.79
C ALA A 179 8.46 -12.81 1.56
N LEU A 180 8.00 -12.62 2.79
CA LEU A 180 8.67 -11.67 3.67
C LEU A 180 10.07 -12.24 3.92
N PRO A 181 11.14 -11.56 3.50
CA PRO A 181 12.47 -11.99 3.89
C PRO A 181 12.48 -12.09 5.42
N TYR A 182 13.21 -13.07 5.94
CA TYR A 182 13.25 -13.44 7.37
C TYR A 182 13.59 -12.29 8.34
N GLU A 183 13.90 -11.10 7.83
CA GLU A 183 14.09 -9.86 8.57
C GLU A 183 13.56 -8.67 7.77
N VAL A 184 12.44 -8.07 8.19
CA VAL A 184 12.17 -6.66 7.87
C VAL A 184 12.61 -5.86 9.09
N LYS A 185 13.80 -5.26 9.00
CA LYS A 185 14.25 -4.28 9.98
C LYS A 185 13.42 -3.02 9.78
N THR A 186 12.42 -2.82 10.64
CA THR A 186 11.87 -1.48 10.86
C THR A 186 13.08 -0.60 11.18
N GLY A 187 13.32 0.49 10.42
CA GLY A 187 14.57 1.27 10.48
C GLY A 187 15.01 1.62 11.90
N GLU A 188 16.23 2.14 12.11
CA GLU A 188 16.95 2.20 13.41
C GLU A 188 16.13 2.61 14.66
N ARG A 189 15.02 3.33 14.51
CA ARG A 189 14.13 3.74 15.59
C ARG A 189 12.87 2.89 15.82
N GLY A 190 12.58 1.90 14.97
CA GLY A 190 11.31 1.16 14.97
C GLY A 190 10.10 2.04 14.61
N ILE A 191 8.96 1.40 14.33
CA ILE A 191 7.70 2.11 14.00
C ILE A 191 6.93 2.36 15.30
N PRO A 192 6.67 3.63 15.71
CA PRO A 192 5.89 3.90 16.91
C PRO A 192 4.43 3.53 16.69
N LEU A 193 3.96 2.57 17.49
CA LEU A 193 2.59 2.06 17.44
C LEU A 193 1.63 2.91 18.28
N ILE A 194 2.14 3.63 19.29
CA ILE A 194 1.40 4.56 20.15
C ILE A 194 2.01 5.97 20.10
N GLU A 195 1.21 7.00 20.35
CA GLU A 195 1.65 8.41 20.26
C GLU A 195 2.77 8.71 21.28
N GLN A 196 2.66 8.17 22.50
CA GLN A 196 3.63 8.37 23.58
C GLN A 196 5.03 7.84 23.21
N ALA A 197 5.10 6.83 22.34
CA ALA A 197 6.37 6.28 21.89
C ALA A 197 7.09 7.19 20.89
N ARG A 198 6.41 8.19 20.28
CA ARG A 198 7.04 9.13 19.33
C ARG A 198 8.05 10.06 20.00
N ASP A 199 7.79 10.44 21.25
CA ASP A 199 8.58 11.43 22.00
C ASP A 199 9.75 10.83 22.79
N VAL A 200 9.78 9.50 22.91
CA VAL A 200 10.83 8.76 23.64
C VAL A 200 11.93 8.29 22.67
N PRO A 201 13.23 8.50 22.98
CA PRO A 201 14.33 8.02 22.15
C PRO A 201 14.28 6.50 21.97
N ALA A 202 14.51 6.03 20.75
CA ALA A 202 14.55 4.59 20.47
C ALA A 202 15.67 3.92 21.28
N GLN A 203 15.30 2.99 22.17
CA GLN A 203 16.25 2.12 22.84
C GLN A 203 16.52 0.90 21.98
N ALA A 204 17.81 0.59 21.82
CA ALA A 204 18.25 -0.63 21.14
C ALA A 204 17.59 -1.86 21.79
N PRO A 205 17.15 -2.85 21.01
CA PRO A 205 16.60 -4.08 21.55
C PRO A 205 17.64 -4.72 22.49
N ALA A 206 17.23 -5.03 23.71
CA ALA A 206 18.05 -5.82 24.61
C ALA A 206 18.30 -7.18 23.95
N ALA A 207 19.57 -7.60 23.90
CA ALA A 207 19.94 -8.92 23.44
C ALA A 207 19.13 -9.99 24.21
N PRO A 208 18.72 -11.10 23.57
CA PRO A 208 17.98 -12.16 24.25
C PRO A 208 18.78 -12.65 25.46
N SER A 209 18.26 -12.40 26.65
CA SER A 209 18.86 -12.83 27.90
C SER A 209 18.81 -14.36 28.00
N GLY A 210 19.98 -15.00 27.88
CA GLY A 210 20.29 -16.28 28.52
C GLY A 210 20.12 -17.53 27.68
N VAL A 211 21.22 -17.99 27.06
CA VAL A 211 21.58 -19.42 27.14
C VAL A 211 22.70 -19.50 28.16
N GLU A 212 22.33 -19.95 29.35
CA GLU A 212 23.20 -20.21 30.48
C GLU A 212 24.30 -21.20 30.07
N SER A 213 25.54 -20.74 30.16
CA SER A 213 26.73 -21.58 30.01
C SER A 213 26.81 -22.52 31.21
N ALA A 214 26.64 -23.82 31.00
CA ALA A 214 27.02 -24.83 31.98
C ALA A 214 28.49 -25.21 31.75
N PRO A 215 29.38 -25.08 32.77
CA PRO A 215 30.74 -25.58 32.69
C PRO A 215 30.89 -27.00 33.27
N ALA A 216 32.00 -27.62 32.86
CA ALA A 216 32.62 -28.90 33.23
C ALA A 216 32.20 -30.14 32.42
#